data_AF-S6BNQ5-F1
#
_entry.id   AF-S6BNQ5-F1
#
_cell.length_a   1.000
_cell.length_b   1.000
_cell.length_c   1.000
_cell.angle_alpha   90.00
_cell.angle_beta   90.00
_cell.angle_gamma   90.00
#
_symmetry.space_group_name_H-M   'P 1'
#
loop_
_entity.id
_entity.type
_entity.pdbx_description
1 polymer ?
#
loop_
_entity_poly.entity_id
_entity_poly.type
_entity_poly.pdbx_seq_one_letter_code
_entity_poly.pdbx_strand_id
1 'polypeptide(L)'
;MVFPPGTDNISYASIESDTDTSSYPSDNELTDTEADMEQFNWEVIKTFTDELRTSIDNYGSVVPCVNGTYLDDALWVTNYTVECSNVREPLMQLKSSTYWHDRAQDSFLTLFPGRHFNNHYQIRCFVLEHELVCIEQLFVHENFEFMAKDAHGLVTLLKQFSVPIVNLDTPKAIFDVTISRELTDPRLVDIYPFGAVADGLIHLEDVYHFYYTRVKDGIEPRDKVDMDIIDGVLVVFVGCNASRLKKHAWCPKDVGNISFSTPDDLIDYLRFQTSESS
;
A
#
# COMPACT_ATOMS: atom_id res chain seq x y z
N MET A 1 13.91 -11.09 15.97
CA MET A 1 14.39 -10.05 15.01
C MET A 1 15.04 -8.94 15.83
N VAL A 2 16.27 -8.55 15.52
CA VAL A 2 17.02 -7.56 16.33
C VAL A 2 16.72 -6.13 15.85
N PHE A 3 16.34 -5.23 16.78
CA PHE A 3 16.07 -3.82 16.54
C PHE A 3 17.04 -2.91 17.29
N PRO A 4 17.18 -1.63 16.86
CA PRO A 4 17.94 -0.64 17.60
C PRO A 4 17.46 -0.49 19.05
N PRO A 5 18.37 -0.32 20.02
CA PRO A 5 17.99 -0.02 21.40
C PRO A 5 17.04 1.18 21.49
N GLY A 6 15.99 1.09 22.30
CA GLY A 6 14.99 2.17 22.45
C GLY A 6 13.98 2.28 21.30
N THR A 7 13.82 1.23 20.49
CA THR A 7 12.61 1.00 19.70
C THR A 7 11.62 0.19 20.55
N ASP A 8 10.33 0.54 20.47
CA ASP A 8 9.30 -0.10 21.30
C ASP A 8 9.23 -1.60 21.00
N ASN A 9 9.60 -2.40 22.00
CA ASN A 9 9.30 -3.83 21.98
C ASN A 9 7.82 -4.01 22.29
N ILE A 10 7.11 -4.69 21.39
CA ILE A 10 5.75 -5.16 21.70
C ILE A 10 5.88 -6.15 22.85
N SER A 11 5.50 -5.76 24.06
CA SER A 11 5.25 -6.72 25.12
C SER A 11 3.85 -7.28 24.91
N TYR A 12 3.75 -8.54 24.50
CA TYR A 12 2.48 -9.24 24.49
C TYR A 12 2.09 -9.60 25.94
N ALA A 13 1.65 -8.60 26.71
CA ALA A 13 1.39 -8.76 28.15
C ALA A 13 0.16 -9.62 28.47
N SER A 14 -0.60 -10.07 27.47
CA SER A 14 -1.84 -10.82 27.69
C SER A 14 -2.21 -11.67 26.48
N ILE A 15 -1.34 -12.59 26.08
CA ILE A 15 -1.77 -13.73 25.26
C ILE A 15 -2.29 -14.78 26.25
N GLU A 16 -3.60 -15.02 26.25
CA GLU A 16 -4.21 -16.13 26.98
C GLU A 16 -3.55 -17.44 26.55
N SER A 17 -3.32 -18.35 27.49
CA SER A 17 -2.52 -19.58 27.35
C SER A 17 -2.95 -20.56 26.25
N ASP A 18 -4.03 -20.26 25.54
CA ASP A 18 -4.76 -21.18 24.67
C ASP A 18 -4.68 -20.79 23.17
N THR A 19 -3.84 -19.83 22.79
CA THR A 19 -3.55 -19.56 21.37
C THR A 19 -2.38 -20.40 20.86
N ASP A 20 -2.44 -20.82 19.59
CA ASP A 20 -1.43 -21.60 18.84
C ASP A 20 0.01 -21.01 18.86
N THR A 21 0.18 -19.83 19.43
CA THR A 21 1.47 -19.22 19.76
C THR A 21 2.20 -19.89 20.92
N SER A 22 1.54 -20.74 21.72
CA SER A 22 2.17 -21.46 22.84
C SER A 22 3.26 -22.44 22.41
N SER A 23 3.27 -22.81 21.12
CA SER A 23 4.30 -23.67 20.51
C SER A 23 5.53 -22.89 20.06
N TYR A 24 5.42 -21.56 19.96
CA TYR A 24 6.57 -20.68 19.80
C TYR A 24 7.11 -20.39 21.19
N PRO A 25 8.40 -20.61 21.45
CA PRO A 25 8.98 -20.29 22.75
C PRO A 25 8.69 -18.82 23.03
N SER A 26 7.94 -18.56 24.10
CA SER A 26 7.78 -17.22 24.64
C SER A 26 9.18 -16.62 24.82
N ASP A 27 9.35 -15.35 24.49
CA ASP A 27 10.61 -14.58 24.49
C ASP A 27 11.46 -14.64 25.79
N ASN A 28 11.05 -15.42 26.79
CA ASN A 28 11.86 -15.78 27.96
C ASN A 28 12.79 -16.99 27.74
N GLU A 29 12.66 -17.74 26.64
CA GLU A 29 13.57 -18.87 26.30
C GLU A 29 14.14 -18.81 24.88
N LEU A 30 14.14 -17.64 24.23
CA LEU A 30 15.06 -17.40 23.13
C LEU A 30 16.40 -17.01 23.72
N THR A 31 17.27 -18.00 23.90
CA THR A 31 18.71 -17.79 23.74
C THR A 31 18.99 -17.47 22.27
N ASP A 32 18.44 -16.37 21.76
CA ASP A 32 19.15 -15.59 20.74
C ASP A 32 20.38 -15.13 21.50
N THR A 33 21.50 -15.83 21.32
CA THR A 33 22.74 -15.56 22.04
C THR A 33 22.98 -14.06 22.04
N GLU A 34 23.11 -13.45 23.22
CA GLU A 34 23.48 -12.03 23.40
C GLU A 34 24.63 -11.61 22.47
N ALA A 35 25.46 -12.57 22.05
CA ALA A 35 26.51 -12.46 21.04
C ALA A 35 26.06 -11.88 19.67
N ASP A 36 24.83 -12.09 19.20
CA ASP A 36 24.36 -11.55 17.91
C ASP A 36 23.84 -10.10 18.07
N MET A 37 23.38 -9.72 19.26
CA MET A 37 23.03 -8.32 19.58
C MET A 37 24.28 -7.45 19.80
N GLU A 38 25.38 -8.05 20.29
CA GLU A 38 26.66 -7.36 20.56
C GLU A 38 27.49 -7.05 19.31
N GLN A 39 27.22 -7.68 18.16
CA GLN A 39 28.04 -7.48 16.95
C GLN A 39 27.60 -6.31 16.06
N PHE A 40 26.35 -5.85 16.15
CA PHE A 40 25.88 -4.76 15.29
C PHE A 40 26.22 -3.39 15.90
N ASN A 41 26.96 -2.57 15.16
CA ASN A 41 27.27 -1.20 15.57
C ASN A 41 26.04 -0.28 15.39
N TRP A 42 25.21 -0.19 16.43
CA TRP A 42 23.98 0.62 16.42
C TRP A 42 24.22 2.11 16.18
N GLU A 43 25.42 2.63 16.48
CA GLU A 43 25.75 4.04 16.20
C GLU A 43 25.69 4.37 14.71
N VAL A 44 25.83 3.37 13.82
CA VAL A 44 25.73 3.57 12.35
C VAL A 44 24.33 4.00 11.92
N ILE A 45 23.29 3.50 12.58
CA ILE A 45 21.88 3.75 12.20
C ILE A 45 21.15 4.68 13.16
N LYS A 46 21.83 5.15 14.21
CA LYS A 46 21.25 6.00 15.24
C LYS A 46 20.66 7.29 14.67
N THR A 47 21.44 8.01 13.85
CA THR A 47 20.97 9.23 13.18
C THR A 47 19.70 8.97 12.38
N PHE A 48 19.67 7.88 11.63
CA PHE A 48 18.50 7.47 10.86
C PHE A 48 17.28 7.18 11.74
N THR A 49 17.46 6.45 12.85
CA THR A 49 16.36 6.17 13.79
C THR A 49 15.87 7.42 14.52
N ASP A 50 16.75 8.38 14.80
CA ASP A 50 16.39 9.64 15.45
C ASP A 50 15.63 10.56 14.49
N GLU A 51 16.00 10.59 13.21
CA GLU A 51 15.25 11.28 12.14
C GLU A 51 13.87 10.67 11.91
N LEU A 52 13.77 9.33 11.91
CA LEU A 52 12.50 8.62 11.85
C LEU A 52 11.61 8.99 13.04
N ARG A 53 12.15 8.93 14.26
CA ARG A 53 11.42 9.29 15.49
C ARG A 53 10.92 10.72 15.43
N THR A 54 11.79 11.65 15.07
CA THR A 54 11.43 13.08 14.93
C THR A 54 10.34 13.29 13.88
N SER A 55 10.39 12.58 12.76
CA SER A 55 9.37 12.70 11.70
C SER A 55 8.02 12.18 12.17
N ILE A 56 8.00 11.04 12.87
CA ILE A 56 6.78 10.46 13.45
C ILE A 56 6.21 11.38 14.52
N ASP A 57 7.03 11.91 15.43
CA ASP A 57 6.59 12.84 16.48
C ASP A 57 5.96 14.12 15.88
N ASN A 58 6.51 14.61 14.77
CA ASN A 58 6.01 15.80 14.08
C ASN A 58 4.69 15.56 13.31
N TYR A 59 4.53 14.39 12.68
CA TYR A 59 3.38 14.10 11.81
C TYR A 59 2.30 13.23 12.46
N GLY A 60 2.57 12.64 13.64
CA GLY A 60 1.77 11.63 14.31
C GLY A 60 1.94 10.23 13.70
N SER A 61 1.92 10.13 12.37
CA SER A 61 2.22 8.92 11.60
C SER A 61 2.93 9.28 10.30
N VAL A 62 3.63 8.32 9.71
CA VAL A 62 4.32 8.45 8.43
C VAL A 62 4.02 7.27 7.50
N VAL A 63 4.12 7.48 6.18
CA VAL A 63 4.07 6.41 5.18
C VAL A 63 5.43 6.36 4.49
N PRO A 64 6.20 5.26 4.63
CA PRO A 64 7.52 5.13 4.04
C PRO A 64 7.43 4.76 2.55
N CYS A 65 8.30 5.38 1.75
CA CYS A 65 8.40 5.14 0.33
C CYS A 65 9.86 5.26 -0.13
N VAL A 66 10.36 4.30 -0.89
CA VAL A 66 11.73 4.30 -1.42
C VAL A 66 11.67 4.56 -2.92
N ASN A 67 12.19 5.71 -3.37
CA ASN A 67 12.20 6.10 -4.79
C ASN A 67 10.83 5.96 -5.50
N GLY A 68 9.73 6.35 -4.85
CA GLY A 68 8.37 6.21 -5.40
C GLY A 68 7.76 4.80 -5.29
N THR A 69 8.48 3.86 -4.67
CA THR A 69 8.02 2.50 -4.37
C THR A 69 7.57 2.42 -2.92
N TYR A 70 6.28 2.20 -2.71
CA TYR A 70 5.72 1.97 -1.38
C TYR A 70 6.00 0.53 -0.93
N LEU A 71 5.99 0.32 0.39
CA LEU A 71 6.37 -0.94 1.03
C LEU A 71 5.14 -1.80 1.34
N ASP A 72 4.16 -1.81 0.43
CA ASP A 72 2.84 -2.39 0.68
C ASP A 72 2.81 -3.94 0.59
N ASP A 73 3.84 -4.55 0.02
CA ASP A 73 4.07 -6.00 0.09
C ASP A 73 4.45 -6.48 1.49
N ALA A 74 4.93 -5.58 2.35
CA ALA A 74 5.31 -5.86 3.72
C ALA A 74 4.24 -5.49 4.74
N LEU A 75 3.00 -5.15 4.35
CA LEU A 75 2.00 -4.70 5.34
C LEU A 75 1.61 -5.80 6.34
N TRP A 76 1.85 -7.07 6.02
CA TRP A 76 1.65 -8.19 6.94
C TRP A 76 2.49 -8.09 8.23
N VAL A 77 3.59 -7.32 8.23
CA VAL A 77 4.37 -7.05 9.45
C VAL A 77 3.87 -5.84 10.26
N THR A 78 2.92 -5.08 9.73
CA THR A 78 2.39 -3.84 10.32
C THR A 78 0.86 -3.87 10.38
N ASN A 79 0.28 -5.02 10.70
CA ASN A 79 -1.17 -5.21 10.84
C ASN A 79 -1.99 -4.71 9.64
N TYR A 80 -1.45 -4.86 8.44
CA TYR A 80 -2.07 -4.42 7.18
C TYR A 80 -2.31 -2.90 7.07
N THR A 81 -1.55 -2.07 7.79
CA THR A 81 -1.63 -0.60 7.71
C THR A 81 -0.41 0.01 7.03
N VAL A 82 -0.63 0.86 6.02
CA VAL A 82 0.46 1.63 5.38
C VAL A 82 1.05 2.71 6.27
N GLU A 83 0.28 3.17 7.25
CA GLU A 83 0.72 4.17 8.22
C GLU A 83 1.58 3.54 9.31
N CYS A 84 2.69 4.21 9.58
CA CYS A 84 3.66 3.89 10.60
C CYS A 84 3.60 4.95 11.71
N SER A 85 3.18 4.53 12.90
CA SER A 85 3.00 5.33 14.12
C SER A 85 4.17 5.24 15.10
N ASN A 86 5.09 4.30 14.89
CA ASN A 86 6.29 4.13 15.72
C ASN A 86 7.50 3.77 14.86
N VAL A 87 8.71 3.93 15.40
CA VAL A 87 9.98 3.73 14.65
C VAL A 87 10.16 2.27 14.21
N ARG A 88 9.54 1.31 14.89
CA ARG A 88 9.67 -0.12 14.56
C ARG A 88 8.95 -0.46 13.26
N GLU A 89 7.75 0.06 13.03
CA GLU A 89 6.93 -0.21 11.84
C GLU A 89 7.64 0.09 10.50
N PRO A 90 8.24 1.27 10.27
CA PRO A 90 8.92 1.56 9.01
C PRO A 90 10.20 0.73 8.87
N LEU A 91 10.92 0.44 9.96
CA LEU A 91 12.08 -0.46 9.94
C LEU A 91 11.67 -1.89 9.56
N MET A 92 10.54 -2.36 10.08
CA MET A 92 9.96 -3.66 9.76
C MET A 92 9.57 -3.73 8.28
N GLN A 93 8.83 -2.73 7.79
CA GLN A 93 8.44 -2.69 6.38
C GLN A 93 9.65 -2.64 5.46
N LEU A 94 10.66 -1.81 5.77
CA LEU A 94 11.89 -1.74 4.97
C LEU A 94 12.62 -3.08 4.91
N LYS A 95 12.74 -3.77 6.05
CA LYS A 95 13.44 -5.05 6.13
C LYS A 95 12.67 -6.20 5.46
N SER A 96 11.34 -6.15 5.50
CA SER A 96 10.47 -7.23 5.01
C SER A 96 9.99 -7.04 3.57
N SER A 97 10.04 -5.82 3.04
CA SER A 97 9.65 -5.52 1.67
C SER A 97 10.69 -5.99 0.68
N THR A 98 10.23 -6.60 -0.40
CA THR A 98 11.04 -7.09 -1.52
C THR A 98 11.07 -6.11 -2.70
N TYR A 99 10.08 -5.20 -2.76
CA TYR A 99 9.85 -4.33 -3.92
C TYR A 99 10.96 -3.30 -4.18
N TRP A 100 11.65 -2.86 -3.13
CA TRP A 100 12.68 -1.84 -3.25
C TRP A 100 14.12 -2.40 -3.34
N HIS A 101 14.34 -3.70 -3.07
CA HIS A 101 15.68 -4.29 -3.00
C HIS A 101 16.47 -4.17 -4.31
N ASP A 102 15.82 -4.41 -5.44
CA ASP A 102 16.46 -4.31 -6.77
C ASP A 102 16.75 -2.86 -7.19
N ARG A 103 16.22 -1.89 -6.44
CA ARG A 103 16.36 -0.44 -6.67
C ARG A 103 17.22 0.26 -5.63
N ALA A 104 17.87 -0.50 -4.73
CA ALA A 104 18.57 0.03 -3.56
C ALA A 104 19.79 0.92 -3.87
N GLN A 105 20.39 0.83 -5.06
CA GLN A 105 21.50 1.71 -5.44
C GLN A 105 20.99 3.16 -5.59
N ASP A 106 21.62 4.08 -4.86
CA ASP A 106 21.25 5.52 -4.79
C ASP A 106 19.79 5.77 -4.37
N SER A 107 19.27 4.94 -3.47
CA SER A 107 17.92 5.09 -2.91
C SER A 107 17.81 6.17 -1.84
N PHE A 108 16.70 6.91 -1.87
CA PHE A 108 16.28 7.78 -0.78
C PHE A 108 14.94 7.31 -0.19
N LEU A 109 14.85 7.35 1.15
CA LEU A 109 13.61 7.12 1.87
C LEU A 109 12.85 8.43 2.01
N THR A 110 11.64 8.45 1.46
CA THR A 110 10.68 9.54 1.64
C THR A 110 9.67 9.13 2.71
N LEU A 111 9.44 10.01 3.67
CA LEU A 111 8.44 9.84 4.73
C LEU A 111 7.31 10.82 4.50
N PHE A 112 6.18 10.33 4.00
CA PHE A 112 5.00 11.17 3.83
C PHE A 112 4.19 11.25 5.12
N PRO A 113 3.57 12.39 5.47
CA PRO A 113 2.71 12.47 6.65
C PRO A 113 1.49 11.56 6.51
N GLY A 114 1.31 10.60 7.42
CA GLY A 114 0.28 9.55 7.32
C GLY A 114 -1.16 10.06 7.32
N ARG A 115 -1.41 11.22 7.94
CA ARG A 115 -2.69 11.94 7.86
C ARG A 115 -3.19 12.25 6.45
N HIS A 116 -2.32 12.24 5.44
CA HIS A 116 -2.70 12.42 4.04
C HIS A 116 -3.22 11.14 3.38
N PHE A 117 -2.92 9.99 3.98
CA PHE A 117 -3.30 8.66 3.50
C PHE A 117 -4.51 8.12 4.24
N ASN A 118 -4.60 8.40 5.54
CA ASN A 118 -5.68 7.91 6.40
C ASN A 118 -7.06 8.30 5.86
N ASN A 119 -7.95 7.32 5.66
CA ASN A 119 -9.31 7.55 5.16
C ASN A 119 -9.37 8.35 3.84
N HIS A 120 -8.36 8.23 3.00
CA HIS A 120 -8.36 8.78 1.65
C HIS A 120 -8.27 7.64 0.64
N TYR A 121 -8.75 7.85 -0.59
CA TYR A 121 -8.41 7.03 -1.72
C TYR A 121 -7.01 7.42 -2.20
N GLN A 122 -6.13 6.45 -2.39
CA GLN A 122 -4.78 6.69 -2.90
C GLN A 122 -4.69 6.14 -4.31
N ILE A 123 -4.52 7.04 -5.27
CA ILE A 123 -4.62 6.78 -6.70
C ILE A 123 -3.32 7.18 -7.37
N ARG A 124 -2.87 6.35 -8.31
CA ARG A 124 -1.80 6.69 -9.24
C ARG A 124 -2.40 7.06 -10.59
N CYS A 125 -1.98 8.19 -11.13
CA CYS A 125 -2.50 8.76 -12.35
C CYS A 125 -1.40 8.84 -13.42
N PHE A 126 -1.74 8.47 -14.65
CA PHE A 126 -0.82 8.47 -15.79
C PHE A 126 -1.25 9.53 -16.79
N VAL A 127 -0.34 10.46 -17.07
CA VAL A 127 -0.49 11.51 -18.08
C VAL A 127 0.39 11.21 -19.28
N LEU A 128 -0.20 11.21 -20.47
CA LEU A 128 0.52 11.05 -21.73
C LEU A 128 0.06 12.10 -22.74
N GLU A 129 1.01 12.76 -23.40
CA GLU A 129 0.78 13.84 -24.36
C GLU A 129 -0.24 14.87 -23.86
N HIS A 130 -0.08 15.29 -22.61
CA HIS A 130 -0.96 16.27 -21.95
C HIS A 130 -2.40 15.79 -21.71
N GLU A 131 -2.64 14.49 -21.66
CA GLU A 131 -3.95 13.89 -21.37
C GLU A 131 -3.87 12.94 -20.16
N LEU A 132 -4.88 12.95 -19.28
CA LEU A 132 -5.03 11.89 -18.28
C LEU A 132 -5.54 10.62 -18.96
N VAL A 133 -4.73 9.57 -19.00
CA VAL A 133 -5.00 8.36 -19.79
C VAL A 133 -5.43 7.19 -18.91
N CYS A 134 -4.80 7.02 -17.76
CA CYS A 134 -5.05 5.89 -16.87
C CYS A 134 -5.05 6.38 -15.42
N ILE A 135 -5.91 5.79 -14.60
CA ILE A 135 -5.86 5.87 -13.15
C ILE A 135 -5.85 4.45 -12.59
N GLU A 136 -4.99 4.20 -11.61
CA GLU A 136 -4.95 2.93 -10.90
C GLU A 136 -5.01 3.12 -9.38
N GLN A 137 -5.62 2.16 -8.69
CA GLN A 137 -5.52 2.07 -7.24
C GLN A 137 -4.06 1.82 -6.82
N LEU A 138 -3.56 2.63 -5.89
CA LEU A 138 -2.16 2.56 -5.46
C LEU A 138 -1.88 1.36 -4.54
N PHE A 139 -2.78 1.09 -3.60
CA PHE A 139 -2.58 0.08 -2.55
C PHE A 139 -3.60 -1.05 -2.63
N VAL A 140 -3.14 -2.29 -2.79
CA VAL A 140 -4.03 -3.43 -3.11
C VAL A 140 -4.77 -4.04 -1.92
N HIS A 141 -4.40 -3.67 -0.69
CA HIS A 141 -5.00 -4.19 0.54
C HIS A 141 -6.32 -3.49 0.91
N GLU A 142 -6.55 -2.29 0.37
CA GLU A 142 -7.83 -1.59 0.47
C GLU A 142 -8.79 -2.05 -0.64
N ASN A 143 -10.09 -2.06 -0.37
CA ASN A 143 -11.10 -2.32 -1.40
C ASN A 143 -11.79 -1.00 -1.77
N PHE A 144 -11.62 -0.55 -3.01
CA PHE A 144 -12.29 0.63 -3.53
C PHE A 144 -13.55 0.21 -4.28
N GLU A 145 -14.54 -0.32 -3.55
CA GLU A 145 -15.77 -0.87 -4.13
C GLU A 145 -16.49 0.14 -5.05
N PHE A 146 -16.38 1.44 -4.77
CA PHE A 146 -16.95 2.50 -5.60
C PHE A 146 -16.32 2.54 -7.01
N MET A 147 -15.05 2.18 -7.18
CA MET A 147 -14.41 2.15 -8.50
C MET A 147 -15.04 1.09 -9.42
N ALA A 148 -15.53 0.00 -8.84
CA ALA A 148 -16.26 -1.04 -9.57
C ALA A 148 -17.70 -0.65 -9.92
N LYS A 149 -18.28 0.33 -9.22
CA LYS A 149 -19.71 0.67 -9.29
C LYS A 149 -19.98 1.99 -10.02
N ASP A 150 -19.22 3.04 -9.70
CA ASP A 150 -19.39 4.39 -10.24
C ASP A 150 -18.13 5.26 -10.02
N ALA A 151 -17.14 5.11 -10.90
CA ALA A 151 -15.92 5.92 -10.88
C ALA A 151 -16.02 7.23 -11.69
N HIS A 152 -17.19 7.59 -12.25
CA HIS A 152 -17.34 8.80 -13.07
C HIS A 152 -17.00 10.09 -12.30
N GLY A 153 -17.45 10.20 -11.06
CA GLY A 153 -17.15 11.35 -10.21
C GLY A 153 -15.66 11.52 -9.96
N LEU A 154 -14.95 10.41 -9.71
CA LEU A 154 -13.51 10.38 -9.52
C LEU A 154 -12.77 10.79 -10.79
N VAL A 155 -13.11 10.20 -11.93
CA VAL A 155 -12.46 10.51 -13.22
C VAL A 155 -12.66 11.98 -13.59
N THR A 156 -13.87 12.50 -13.39
CA THR A 156 -14.17 13.92 -13.64
C THR A 156 -13.31 14.84 -12.77
N LEU A 157 -13.23 14.54 -11.47
CA LEU A 157 -12.39 15.30 -10.53
C LEU A 157 -10.91 15.25 -10.95
N LEU A 158 -10.39 14.07 -11.26
CA LEU A 158 -8.99 13.87 -11.60
C LEU A 158 -8.60 14.50 -12.93
N LYS A 159 -9.50 14.53 -13.92
CA LYS A 159 -9.29 15.29 -15.16
C LYS A 159 -9.16 16.78 -14.91
N GLN A 160 -9.94 17.35 -14.01
CA GLN A 160 -9.84 18.77 -13.66
C GLN A 160 -8.57 19.04 -12.85
N PHE A 161 -8.28 18.16 -11.89
CA PHE A 161 -7.10 18.26 -11.04
C PHE A 161 -5.79 18.09 -11.81
N SER A 162 -5.77 17.28 -12.87
CA SER A 162 -4.57 17.05 -13.67
C SER A 162 -4.21 18.21 -14.59
N VAL A 163 -5.13 19.15 -14.89
CA VAL A 163 -4.86 20.26 -15.84
C VAL A 163 -3.57 21.04 -15.53
N PRO A 164 -3.28 21.45 -14.29
CA PRO A 164 -2.03 22.16 -13.99
C PRO A 164 -0.79 21.28 -14.15
N ILE A 165 -0.91 19.98 -13.86
CA ILE A 165 0.18 18.98 -13.98
C ILE A 165 0.47 18.71 -15.45
N VAL A 166 -0.60 18.58 -16.24
CA VAL A 166 -0.61 18.46 -17.68
C VAL A 166 0.04 19.68 -18.34
N ASN A 167 -0.13 20.88 -17.80
CA ASN A 167 0.47 22.10 -18.35
C ASN A 167 1.94 22.31 -17.99
N LEU A 168 2.58 21.34 -17.33
CA LEU A 168 4.03 21.35 -17.16
C LEU A 168 4.71 21.04 -18.50
N ASP A 169 5.96 21.51 -18.67
CA ASP A 169 6.77 21.27 -19.90
C ASP A 169 7.11 19.79 -20.16
N THR A 170 6.60 18.87 -19.34
CA THR A 170 6.74 17.43 -19.49
C THR A 170 5.47 16.83 -20.10
N PRO A 171 5.50 16.35 -21.36
CA PRO A 171 4.32 15.78 -22.01
C PRO A 171 3.87 14.45 -21.41
N LYS A 172 4.71 13.82 -20.57
CA LYS A 172 4.46 12.54 -19.94
C LYS A 172 4.84 12.59 -18.48
N ALA A 173 3.94 12.17 -17.61
CA ALA A 173 4.15 12.15 -16.18
C ALA A 173 3.31 11.06 -15.50
N ILE A 174 3.78 10.60 -14.36
CA ILE A 174 3.01 9.76 -13.44
C ILE A 174 2.90 10.57 -12.15
N PHE A 175 1.72 10.62 -11.53
CA PHE A 175 1.59 11.32 -10.25
C PHE A 175 0.69 10.55 -9.30
N ASP A 176 1.04 10.59 -8.02
CA ASP A 176 0.25 9.99 -6.96
C ASP A 176 -0.60 11.06 -6.29
N VAL A 177 -1.85 10.73 -6.01
CA VAL A 177 -2.83 11.64 -5.43
C VAL A 177 -3.61 10.93 -4.33
N THR A 178 -3.86 11.67 -3.25
CA THR A 178 -4.78 11.25 -2.18
C THR A 178 -6.06 12.07 -2.29
N ILE A 179 -7.21 11.44 -2.10
CA ILE A 179 -8.52 12.09 -2.25
C ILE A 179 -9.41 11.64 -1.10
N SER A 180 -10.10 12.57 -0.45
CA SER A 180 -11.11 12.24 0.57
C SER A 180 -12.13 11.20 0.06
N ARG A 181 -12.69 10.34 0.93
CA ARG A 181 -13.74 9.39 0.53
C ARG A 181 -14.98 10.05 -0.11
N GLU A 182 -15.21 11.34 0.16
CA GLU A 182 -16.29 12.15 -0.42
C GLU A 182 -15.97 12.73 -1.81
N LEU A 183 -14.76 12.47 -2.35
CA LEU A 183 -14.30 12.94 -3.66
C LEU A 183 -14.25 14.48 -3.83
N THR A 184 -13.84 15.22 -2.80
CA THR A 184 -13.81 16.70 -2.83
C THR A 184 -12.43 17.33 -2.69
N ASP A 185 -11.47 16.68 -2.03
CA ASP A 185 -10.16 17.27 -1.70
C ASP A 185 -8.99 16.44 -2.26
N PRO A 186 -8.72 16.51 -3.58
CA PRO A 186 -7.56 15.86 -4.18
C PRO A 186 -6.27 16.58 -3.80
N ARG A 187 -5.27 15.83 -3.33
CA ARG A 187 -3.96 16.32 -2.91
C ARG A 187 -2.86 15.55 -3.59
N LEU A 188 -2.00 16.29 -4.29
CA LEU A 188 -0.81 15.73 -4.92
C LEU A 188 0.15 15.21 -3.84
N VAL A 189 0.60 13.98 -3.99
CA VAL A 189 1.61 13.37 -3.15
C VAL A 189 2.98 13.55 -3.77
N ASP A 190 3.12 13.15 -5.04
CA ASP A 190 4.40 13.16 -5.75
C ASP A 190 4.20 13.12 -7.27
N ILE A 191 5.24 13.49 -8.02
CA ILE A 191 5.28 13.45 -9.49
C ILE A 191 6.56 12.74 -9.94
N TYR A 192 6.38 11.75 -10.81
CA TYR A 192 7.44 10.92 -11.36
C TYR A 192 7.56 11.09 -12.88
N PRO A 193 8.78 11.03 -13.43
CA PRO A 193 8.97 10.80 -14.86
C PRO A 193 8.31 9.49 -15.29
N PHE A 194 7.84 9.45 -16.53
CA PHE A 194 7.22 8.25 -17.09
C PHE A 194 8.23 7.09 -17.12
N GLY A 195 7.89 5.97 -16.48
CA GLY A 195 8.78 4.80 -16.34
C GLY A 195 9.78 4.85 -15.18
N ALA A 196 9.74 5.88 -14.32
CA ALA A 196 10.60 5.92 -13.13
C ALA A 196 10.10 4.99 -12.01
N VAL A 197 8.79 4.81 -11.90
CA VAL A 197 8.17 3.92 -10.90
C VAL A 197 8.09 2.47 -11.39
N ALA A 198 8.03 1.52 -10.46
CA ALA A 198 7.77 0.12 -10.79
C ALA A 198 6.34 -0.05 -11.29
N ASP A 199 6.13 -1.06 -12.13
CA ASP A 199 4.79 -1.45 -12.56
C ASP A 199 3.93 -1.80 -11.34
N GLY A 200 2.75 -1.18 -11.29
CA GLY A 200 1.74 -1.30 -10.23
C GLY A 200 0.73 -2.42 -10.53
N LEU A 201 -0.54 -2.05 -10.66
CA LEU A 201 -1.59 -2.98 -11.08
C LEU A 201 -1.56 -3.23 -12.58
N ILE A 202 -1.13 -2.21 -13.34
CA ILE A 202 -0.97 -2.27 -14.78
C ILE A 202 0.50 -2.07 -15.19
N HIS A 203 0.91 -2.71 -16.28
CA HIS A 203 2.22 -2.48 -16.87
C HIS A 203 2.23 -1.16 -17.64
N LEU A 204 3.36 -0.46 -17.64
CA LEU A 204 3.48 0.80 -18.39
C LEU A 204 3.20 0.63 -19.89
N GLU A 205 3.56 -0.54 -20.45
CA GLU A 205 3.32 -0.88 -21.85
C GLU A 205 1.82 -0.93 -22.18
N ASP A 206 1.00 -1.42 -21.24
CA ASP A 206 -0.45 -1.47 -21.40
C ASP A 206 -1.08 -0.06 -21.36
N VAL A 207 -0.52 0.85 -20.55
CA VAL A 207 -0.93 2.26 -20.54
C VAL A 207 -0.67 2.90 -21.91
N TYR A 208 0.47 2.61 -22.54
CA TYR A 208 0.77 3.03 -23.90
C TYR A 208 -0.16 2.39 -24.93
N HIS A 209 -0.41 1.08 -24.84
CA HIS A 209 -1.33 0.37 -25.71
C HIS A 209 -2.73 0.99 -25.64
N PHE A 210 -3.24 1.22 -24.43
CA PHE A 210 -4.53 1.88 -24.23
C PHE A 210 -4.56 3.29 -24.83
N TYR A 211 -3.51 4.09 -24.64
CA TYR A 211 -3.46 5.45 -25.21
C TYR A 211 -3.65 5.45 -26.74
N TYR A 212 -2.97 4.54 -27.44
CA TYR A 212 -3.00 4.50 -28.91
C TYR A 212 -4.24 3.80 -29.47
N THR A 213 -4.83 2.87 -28.73
CA THR A 213 -5.94 2.03 -29.24
C THR A 213 -7.31 2.39 -28.66
N ARG A 214 -7.34 2.98 -27.46
CA ARG A 214 -8.54 3.32 -26.67
C ARG A 214 -9.45 2.12 -26.38
N VAL A 215 -8.90 0.91 -26.46
CA VAL A 215 -9.59 -0.34 -26.13
C VAL A 215 -8.79 -1.09 -25.08
N LYS A 216 -9.49 -1.88 -24.27
CA LYS A 216 -8.87 -2.76 -23.27
C LYS A 216 -8.43 -4.12 -23.84
N ASP A 217 -8.81 -4.41 -25.08
CA ASP A 217 -8.47 -5.68 -25.72
C ASP A 217 -6.95 -5.80 -25.90
N GLY A 218 -6.39 -6.92 -25.43
CA GLY A 218 -4.95 -7.17 -25.45
C GLY A 218 -4.17 -6.60 -24.27
N ILE A 219 -4.83 -5.91 -23.33
CA ILE A 219 -4.23 -5.56 -22.03
C ILE A 219 -4.28 -6.79 -21.13
N GLU A 220 -3.12 -7.21 -20.62
CA GLU A 220 -2.98 -8.31 -19.69
C GLU A 220 -2.61 -7.76 -18.30
N PRO A 221 -3.60 -7.30 -17.51
CA PRO A 221 -3.30 -6.73 -16.21
C PRO A 221 -2.82 -7.82 -15.26
N ARG A 222 -2.16 -7.43 -14.17
CA ARG A 222 -1.71 -8.40 -13.15
C ARG A 222 -2.89 -9.20 -12.60
N ASP A 223 -2.60 -10.40 -12.12
CA ASP A 223 -3.59 -11.29 -11.51
C ASP A 223 -4.53 -10.54 -10.58
N LYS A 224 -5.84 -10.66 -10.84
CA LYS A 224 -6.93 -10.13 -10.00
C LYS A 224 -7.13 -8.61 -10.04
N VAL A 225 -6.80 -8.02 -11.17
CA VAL A 225 -7.11 -6.62 -11.46
C VAL A 225 -8.33 -6.57 -12.38
N ASP A 226 -9.31 -5.76 -12.00
CA ASP A 226 -10.44 -5.41 -12.86
C ASP A 226 -10.14 -4.07 -13.56
N MET A 227 -10.68 -3.91 -14.76
CA MET A 227 -10.48 -2.72 -15.58
C MET A 227 -11.79 -2.26 -16.22
N ASP A 228 -12.00 -0.95 -16.22
CA ASP A 228 -13.08 -0.30 -16.95
C ASP A 228 -12.60 0.95 -17.71
N ILE A 229 -13.39 1.41 -18.66
CA ILE A 229 -13.12 2.64 -19.42
C ILE A 229 -14.21 3.66 -19.09
N ILE A 230 -13.82 4.74 -18.43
CA ILE A 230 -14.75 5.77 -17.96
C ILE A 230 -14.33 7.10 -18.58
N ASP A 231 -15.21 7.70 -19.37
CA ASP A 231 -14.95 8.93 -20.13
C ASP A 231 -13.62 8.92 -20.91
N GLY A 232 -13.20 7.77 -21.44
CA GLY A 232 -11.96 7.62 -22.20
C GLY A 232 -10.68 7.49 -21.35
N VAL A 233 -10.81 7.35 -20.03
CA VAL A 233 -9.73 7.04 -19.09
C VAL A 233 -9.82 5.57 -18.70
N LEU A 234 -8.70 4.87 -18.74
CA LEU A 234 -8.60 3.51 -18.21
C LEU A 234 -8.59 3.56 -16.68
N VAL A 235 -9.53 2.86 -16.05
CA VAL A 235 -9.65 2.77 -14.60
C VAL A 235 -9.28 1.37 -14.18
N VAL A 236 -8.22 1.25 -13.39
CA VAL A 236 -7.61 -0.02 -12.98
C VAL A 236 -7.72 -0.16 -11.47
N PHE A 237 -8.32 -1.24 -10.98
CA PHE A 237 -8.57 -1.42 -9.55
C PHE A 237 -8.54 -2.88 -9.16
N VAL A 238 -8.41 -3.11 -7.85
CA VAL A 238 -8.49 -4.47 -7.30
C VAL A 238 -9.96 -4.88 -7.27
N GLY A 239 -10.30 -5.89 -8.07
CA GLY A 239 -11.66 -6.35 -8.23
C GLY A 239 -12.32 -6.88 -6.94
N CYS A 240 -13.65 -6.88 -6.89
CA CYS A 240 -14.40 -7.45 -5.78
C CYS A 240 -14.06 -8.94 -5.55
N ASN A 241 -13.74 -9.68 -6.61
CA ASN A 241 -13.33 -11.08 -6.53
C ASN A 241 -11.86 -11.26 -6.13
N ALA A 242 -11.05 -10.20 -6.28
CA ALA A 242 -9.64 -10.18 -5.95
C ALA A 242 -9.37 -9.97 -4.46
N SER A 243 -10.06 -8.98 -3.86
CA SER A 243 -9.87 -8.58 -2.46
C SER A 243 -10.66 -9.46 -1.49
N ARG A 244 -11.90 -9.86 -1.85
CA ARG A 244 -12.78 -10.66 -0.98
C ARG A 244 -12.27 -12.07 -0.73
N LEU A 245 -11.65 -12.70 -1.73
CA LEU A 245 -11.18 -14.09 -1.61
C LEU A 245 -9.86 -14.21 -0.84
N LYS A 246 -9.01 -13.17 -0.78
CA LYS A 246 -7.70 -13.25 -0.11
C LYS A 246 -7.57 -12.55 1.24
N LYS A 247 -8.45 -11.61 1.61
CA LYS A 247 -8.55 -11.19 3.04
C LYS A 247 -8.87 -12.37 3.98
N HIS A 248 -9.49 -13.43 3.44
CA HIS A 248 -9.79 -14.66 4.18
C HIS A 248 -8.93 -15.87 3.80
N ALA A 249 -8.20 -15.88 2.67
CA ALA A 249 -7.39 -17.03 2.26
C ALA A 249 -6.13 -17.27 3.13
N TRP A 250 -5.74 -16.30 3.96
CA TRP A 250 -4.64 -16.44 4.93
C TRP A 250 -5.13 -16.75 6.35
N CYS A 251 -6.44 -16.74 6.57
CA CYS A 251 -6.98 -17.39 7.77
C CYS A 251 -7.13 -18.87 7.44
N PRO A 252 -6.46 -19.78 8.16
CA PRO A 252 -6.88 -21.17 8.22
C PRO A 252 -8.39 -21.22 8.41
N LYS A 253 -9.08 -22.24 7.87
CA LYS A 253 -10.54 -22.41 8.06
C LYS A 253 -10.97 -22.36 9.53
N ASP A 254 -9.99 -22.54 10.43
CA ASP A 254 -10.12 -22.67 11.86
C ASP A 254 -9.82 -21.35 12.63
N VAL A 255 -9.41 -20.27 11.94
CA VAL A 255 -9.16 -18.96 12.55
C VAL A 255 -10.07 -17.93 11.90
N GLY A 256 -10.98 -17.36 12.68
CA GLY A 256 -11.84 -16.26 12.22
C GLY A 256 -11.08 -14.94 12.28
N ASN A 257 -11.03 -14.19 11.17
CA ASN A 257 -10.65 -12.78 11.23
C ASN A 257 -11.84 -12.00 11.80
N ILE A 258 -11.73 -11.54 13.06
CA ILE A 258 -12.83 -10.88 13.80
C ILE A 258 -12.82 -9.36 13.58
N SER A 259 -11.88 -8.82 12.79
CA SER A 259 -11.84 -7.39 12.46
C SER A 259 -12.82 -7.05 11.34
N PHE A 260 -14.11 -6.99 11.68
CA PHE A 260 -15.15 -6.49 10.78
C PHE A 260 -15.35 -5.00 11.03
N SER A 261 -14.96 -4.18 10.04
CA SER A 261 -15.14 -2.73 10.07
C SER A 261 -16.63 -2.35 10.01
N THR A 262 -17.42 -3.19 9.33
CA THR A 262 -18.85 -2.99 9.12
C THR A 262 -19.65 -4.30 9.30
N PRO A 263 -20.95 -4.22 9.62
CA PRO A 263 -21.84 -5.38 9.68
C PRO A 263 -21.93 -6.16 8.36
N ASP A 264 -21.74 -5.49 7.22
CA ASP A 264 -21.77 -6.11 5.90
C ASP A 264 -20.56 -7.03 5.68
N ASP A 265 -19.40 -6.68 6.24
CA ASP A 265 -18.18 -7.52 6.20
C ASP A 265 -18.41 -8.87 6.91
N LEU A 266 -19.16 -8.86 8.02
CA LEU A 266 -19.53 -10.06 8.78
C LEU A 266 -20.53 -10.94 8.00
N ILE A 267 -21.52 -10.32 7.36
CA ILE A 267 -22.53 -11.03 6.57
C ILE A 267 -21.89 -11.74 5.37
N ASP A 268 -20.96 -11.07 4.69
CA ASP A 268 -20.25 -11.63 3.54
C ASP A 268 -19.28 -12.76 3.95
N TYR A 269 -18.62 -12.66 5.11
CA TYR A 269 -17.81 -13.75 5.67
C TYR A 269 -18.64 -15.00 6.00
N LEU A 270 -19.81 -14.82 6.62
CA LEU A 270 -20.72 -15.92 6.94
C LEU A 270 -21.22 -16.62 5.67
N ARG A 271 -21.52 -15.85 4.61
CA ARG A 271 -21.90 -16.42 3.30
C ARG A 271 -20.78 -17.28 2.70
N PHE A 272 -19.53 -16.83 2.79
CA PHE A 272 -18.36 -17.57 2.32
C PHE A 272 -18.15 -18.90 3.06
N GLN A 273 -18.35 -18.94 4.39
CA GLN A 273 -18.26 -20.18 5.15
C GLN A 273 -19.38 -21.18 4.81
N THR A 274 -20.54 -20.66 4.40
CA THR A 274 -21.71 -21.49 4.06
C THR A 274 -21.78 -21.90 2.58
N SER A 275 -20.97 -21.31 1.70
CA SER A 275 -20.89 -21.75 0.31
C SER A 275 -20.04 -23.02 0.25
N GLU A 276 -20.72 -24.18 0.28
CA GLU A 276 -20.09 -25.47 0.02
C GLU A 276 -19.35 -25.43 -1.33
N SER A 277 -18.11 -25.92 -1.31
CA SER A 277 -17.30 -26.16 -2.49
C SER A 277 -18.03 -27.09 -3.47
N SER A 278 -18.53 -26.50 -4.56
CA SER A 278 -18.94 -27.20 -5.78
C SER A 278 -17.84 -27.09 -6.83
#